data_AF-A0A8S9STT7-F1
#
_entry.id   AF-A0A8S9STT7-F1
#
_cell.length_a   1.000
_cell.length_b   1.000
_cell.length_c   1.000
_cell.angle_alpha   90.00
_cell.angle_beta   90.00
_cell.angle_gamma   90.00
#
_symmetry.space_group_name_H-M   'P 1'
#
loop_
_entity.id
_entity.type
_entity.pdbx_description
1 polymer ?
#
loop_
_entity_poly.entity_id
_entity_poly.type
_entity_poly.pdbx_seq_one_letter_code
_entity_poly.pdbx_strand_id
1 'polypeptide(L)' 'MARPEGVKAAKVKGKKEEKEFKSIWEIKQRDFALKDKLNKQKLLDSLLAKTESLSELEIALKNKRITEMLAIWSDGLCFS' A
#
# COMPACT_ATOMS: atom_id res chain seq x y z
N MET A 1 -49.39 5.15 29.79
CA MET A 1 -48.10 4.62 30.31
C MET A 1 -47.09 4.69 29.18
N ALA A 2 -46.15 5.63 29.26
CA ALA A 2 -45.19 5.91 28.19
C ALA A 2 -44.09 4.84 28.15
N ARG A 3 -43.78 4.37 26.93
CA ARG A 3 -42.76 3.36 26.64
C ARG A 3 -41.37 4.01 26.70
N PRO A 4 -40.35 3.43 27.37
CA PRO A 4 -39.06 4.10 27.49
C PRO A 4 -38.33 4.15 26.12
N GLU A 5 -38.10 5.36 25.62
CA GLU A 5 -37.31 5.67 24.43
C GLU A 5 -35.80 5.52 24.70
N GLY A 6 -35.34 4.34 25.14
CA GLY A 6 -33.96 4.15 25.55
C GLY A 6 -33.08 3.36 24.58
N VAL A 7 -33.65 2.57 23.67
CA VAL A 7 -32.91 1.44 23.07
C VAL A 7 -32.65 1.57 21.57
N LYS A 8 -33.22 2.57 20.89
CA LYS A 8 -33.06 2.74 19.42
C LYS A 8 -31.92 3.68 19.00
N ALA A 9 -31.40 4.54 19.88
CA ALA A 9 -30.31 5.46 19.52
C ALA A 9 -28.90 4.85 19.71
N ALA A 10 -28.69 4.01 20.74
CA ALA A 10 -27.38 3.43 21.03
C ALA A 10 -26.92 2.41 19.95
N LYS A 11 -27.84 1.60 19.41
CA LYS A 11 -27.52 0.60 18.37
C LYS A 11 -27.20 1.20 17.00
N VAL A 12 -27.60 2.45 16.74
CA VAL A 12 -27.30 3.15 15.48
C VAL A 12 -25.91 3.78 15.50
N LYS A 13 -25.45 4.28 16.66
CA LYS A 13 -24.10 4.85 16.81
C LYS A 13 -22.99 3.78 16.66
N GLY A 14 -23.10 2.63 17.31
CA GLY A 14 -22.10 1.56 17.18
C GLY A 14 -21.97 0.99 15.77
N LYS A 15 -23.06 0.95 14.99
CA LYS A 15 -23.03 0.52 13.58
C LYS A 15 -22.40 1.53 12.61
N LYS A 16 -22.31 2.81 13.00
CA LYS A 16 -21.64 3.85 12.19
C LYS A 16 -20.13 3.81 12.44
N GLU A 17 -19.74 3.76 13.71
CA GLU A 17 -18.32 3.68 14.10
C GLU A 17 -17.64 2.44 13.52
N GLU A 18 -18.26 1.25 13.58
CA GLU A 18 -17.68 0.02 13.00
C GLU A 18 -17.41 0.13 11.49
N LYS A 19 -18.29 0.83 10.75
CA LYS A 19 -18.12 1.07 9.31
C LYS A 19 -17.00 2.08 9.04
N GLU A 20 -16.89 3.11 9.86
CA GLU A 20 -15.81 4.10 9.78
C GLU A 20 -14.45 3.47 10.11
N PHE A 21 -14.38 2.63 11.14
CA PHE A 21 -13.17 1.86 11.46
C PHE A 21 -12.74 0.95 10.32
N LYS A 22 -13.69 0.24 9.69
CA LYS A 22 -13.38 -0.63 8.55
C LYS A 22 -12.89 0.18 7.35
N SER A 23 -13.53 1.31 7.06
CA SER A 23 -13.10 2.19 5.97
C SER A 23 -11.69 2.78 6.21
N ILE A 24 -11.40 3.23 7.43
CA ILE A 24 -10.06 3.73 7.80
C ILE A 24 -9.01 2.62 7.68
N TRP A 25 -9.33 1.39 8.08
CA TRP A 25 -8.45 0.24 7.94
C TRP A 25 -8.14 -0.10 6.48
N GLU A 26 -9.18 -0.13 5.64
CA GLU A 26 -9.04 -0.38 4.20
C GLU A 26 -8.18 0.69 3.52
N ILE A 27 -8.37 1.96 3.87
CA ILE A 27 -7.55 3.07 3.35
C ILE A 27 -6.10 2.90 3.78
N LYS A 28 -5.84 2.63 5.07
CA LYS A 28 -4.47 2.37 5.56
C LYS A 28 -3.80 1.21 4.84
N GLN A 29 -4.54 0.15 4.53
CA GLN A 29 -3.98 -1.01 3.84
C GLN A 29 -3.60 -0.68 2.40
N ARG A 30 -4.42 0.11 1.70
CA ARG A 30 -4.09 0.63 0.36
C ARG A 30 -2.88 1.57 0.40
N ASP A 31 -2.83 2.48 1.36
CA ASP A 31 -1.70 3.39 1.55
C ASP A 31 -0.41 2.63 1.86
N PHE A 32 -0.47 1.57 2.65
CA PHE A 32 0.69 0.73 2.94
C PHE A 32 1.22 0.03 1.69
N ALA A 33 0.33 -0.53 0.87
CA ALA A 33 0.70 -1.15 -0.40
C ALA A 33 1.31 -0.14 -1.40
N LEU A 34 0.78 1.09 -1.44
CA LEU A 34 1.34 2.16 -2.27
C LEU A 34 2.68 2.67 -1.74
N LYS A 35 2.83 2.79 -0.42
CA LYS A 35 4.10 3.15 0.22
C LYS A 35 5.18 2.12 -0.02
N ASP A 36 4.87 0.83 0.03
CA ASP A 36 5.84 -0.24 -0.26
C ASP A 36 6.35 -0.14 -1.71
N LYS A 37 5.44 0.07 -2.67
CA LYS A 37 5.80 0.31 -4.08
C LYS A 37 6.68 1.56 -4.25
N LEU A 38 6.31 2.66 -3.59
CA LEU A 38 7.06 3.91 -3.65
C LEU A 38 8.45 3.78 -3.01
N ASN A 39 8.55 3.10 -1.86
CA ASN A 39 9.80 2.92 -1.15
C ASN A 39 10.79 2.07 -1.96
N LYS A 40 10.27 1.04 -2.65
CA LYS A 40 11.02 0.22 -3.61
C LYS A 40 11.57 1.06 -4.78
N GLN A 41 10.77 1.98 -5.31
CA GLN A 41 11.21 2.91 -6.37
C GLN A 41 12.26 3.90 -5.87
N LYS A 42 12.04 4.53 -4.70
CA LYS A 42 12.98 5.49 -4.11
C LYS A 42 14.34 4.88 -3.80
N LEU A 43 14.38 3.63 -3.32
CA LEU A 43 15.64 2.91 -3.10
C LEU A 43 16.41 2.71 -4.42
N LEU A 44 15.68 2.34 -5.48
CA LEU A 44 16.25 2.12 -6.81
C LEU A 44 16.79 3.43 -7.40
N ASP A 45 16.05 4.52 -7.26
CA ASP A 45 16.44 5.87 -7.68
C ASP A 45 17.70 6.35 -6.93
N SER A 46 17.74 6.14 -5.60
CA SER A 46 18.92 6.44 -4.78
C SER A 46 20.15 5.62 -5.20
N LEU A 47 19.97 4.33 -5.52
CA LEU A 47 21.05 3.48 -6.04
C LEU A 47 21.50 3.86 -7.46
N LEU A 48 20.60 4.37 -8.30
CA LEU A 48 20.92 4.88 -9.63
C LEU A 48 21.64 6.23 -9.58
N ALA A 49 21.28 7.07 -8.62
CA ALA A 49 21.88 8.40 -8.41
C ALA A 49 23.29 8.32 -7.83
N LYS A 50 23.65 7.21 -7.16
CA LYS A 50 25.03 6.94 -6.76
C LYS A 50 25.87 6.62 -8.01
N THR A 51 26.61 7.63 -8.47
CA THR A 51 27.55 7.54 -9.59
C THR A 51 28.89 6.90 -9.21
N GLU A 52 29.14 6.69 -7.92
CA GLU A 52 30.32 5.99 -7.41
C GLU A 52 30.24 4.48 -7.74
N SER A 53 31.38 3.80 -7.73
CA SER A 53 31.45 2.35 -8.00
C SER A 53 30.65 1.57 -6.97
N LEU A 54 29.42 1.22 -7.32
CA LEU A 54 28.55 0.34 -6.52
C LEU A 54 29.26 -1.00 -6.30
N SER A 55 29.11 -1.54 -5.10
CA SER A 55 29.61 -2.88 -4.79
C SER A 55 28.87 -3.93 -5.62
N GLU A 56 29.49 -5.09 -5.87
CA GLU A 56 28.89 -6.19 -6.65
C GLU A 56 27.50 -6.59 -6.11
N LEU A 57 27.33 -6.55 -4.79
CA LEU A 57 26.05 -6.81 -4.11
C LEU A 57 24.98 -5.75 -4.44
N GLU A 58 25.36 -4.47 -4.50
CA GLU A 58 24.44 -3.38 -4.82
C GLU A 58 24.02 -3.43 -6.31
N ILE A 59 24.94 -3.82 -7.19
CA ILE A 59 24.66 -4.06 -8.61
C ILE A 59 23.69 -5.23 -8.78
N ALA A 60 23.93 -6.35 -8.11
CA ALA A 60 23.05 -7.51 -8.16
C ALA A 60 21.64 -7.16 -7.66
N LEU A 61 21.54 -6.39 -6.58
CA LEU A 61 20.27 -5.92 -6.02
C LEU A 61 19.54 -4.98 -6.98
N LYS A 62 20.25 -4.05 -7.61
CA LYS A 62 19.71 -3.13 -8.63
C LYS A 62 19.17 -3.90 -9.84
N ASN A 63 19.94 -4.86 -10.38
CA ASN A 63 19.52 -5.68 -11.51
C ASN A 63 18.28 -6.50 -11.18
N LYS A 64 18.26 -7.18 -10.02
CA LYS A 64 17.09 -7.94 -9.57
C LYS A 64 15.84 -7.06 -9.49
N ARG A 65 15.96 -5.87 -8.90
CA ARG A 65 14.86 -4.91 -8.77
C ARG A 65 14.35 -4.41 -10.13
N ILE A 66 15.24 -4.12 -11.08
CA ILE A 66 14.85 -3.72 -12.45
C ILE A 66 14.10 -4.86 -13.12
N THR A 67 14.60 -6.09 -13.04
CA THR A 67 13.93 -7.28 -13.60
C THR A 67 12.53 -7.50 -13.02
N GLU A 68 12.36 -7.35 -11.70
CA GLU A 68 11.03 -7.44 -11.07
C GLU A 68 10.05 -6.41 -11.63
N MET A 69 10.49 -5.16 -11.84
CA MET A 69 9.64 -4.11 -12.42
C MET A 69 9.30 -4.37 -13.89
N LEU A 70 10.28 -4.83 -14.67
CA LEU A 70 10.08 -5.20 -16.08
C LEU A 70 9.14 -6.39 -16.23
N ALA A 71 9.22 -7.39 -15.35
CA ALA A 71 8.29 -8.52 -15.34
C ALA A 71 6.84 -8.06 -15.11
N ILE A 72 6.62 -7.22 -14.10
CA ILE A 72 5.29 -6.64 -13.80
C ILE A 72 4.74 -5.85 -15.00
N TRP A 73 5.59 -5.14 -15.74
CA TRP A 73 5.19 -4.42 -16.94
C TRP A 73 4.93 -5.35 -18.14
N SER A 74 5.74 -6.39 -18.31
CA SER A 74 5.56 -7.41 -19.36
C SER A 74 4.26 -8.18 -19.17
N ASP A 75 3.93 -8.57 -17.93
CA ASP A 75 2.68 -9.27 -17.61
C ASP A 75 1.44 -8.39 -17.86
N GLY A 76 1.57 -7.08 -17.69
CA GLY A 76 0.52 -6.10 -17.99
C GLY A 76 0.34 -5.81 -19.49
N LEU A 77 1.42 -5.84 -20.29
CA LEU A 77 1.36 -5.66 -21.74
C LEU A 77 0.86 -6.91 -22.49
N CYS A 78 0.92 -8.09 -21.89
CA CYS A 78 0.41 -9.31 -22.51
C CYS A 78 -1.14 -9.39 -22.51
N PHE A 79 -1.81 -8.45 -21.82
CA PHE A 79 -3.28 -8.39 -21.70
C PHE A 79 -3.93 -7.25 -22.54
N SER A 80 -3.14 -6.55 -23.37
CA SER A 80 -3.60 -5.49 -24.28
C SER A 80 -3.50 -5.89 -25.74
#